data_AF-A0A3R7EYR4-F1
#
_entry.id   AF-A0A3R7EYR4-F1
#
_cell.length_a   1.000
_cell.length_b   1.000
_cell.length_c   1.000
_cell.angle_alpha   90.00
_cell.angle_beta   90.00
_cell.angle_gamma   90.00
#
_symmetry.space_group_name_H-M   'P 1'
#
loop_
_entity.id
_entity.type
_entity.pdbx_description
1 polymer ?
#
loop_
_entity_poly.entity_id
_entity_poly.type
_entity_poly.pdbx_seq_one_letter_code
_entity_poly.pdbx_strand_id
1 'polypeptide(L)'
;TEKINKALRDIGIRNPRIAVAALNPHASNGGLFGDEEEKEIRPAVLELRKRGINVSGPIPADSVFHLAFEGKFDAVLSLYHDQGHIAAKTRDFYGTVSVTLGLPFIRTSVDHGTAYDIAGKGVANPASMENAIKVAAELYERKTLLSR
;
A
#
# COMPACT_ATOMS: atom_id res chain seq x y z
N THR A 1 4.03 4.28 8.74
CA THR A 1 5.25 4.01 7.93
C THR A 1 6.16 2.95 8.51
N GLU A 2 6.51 2.95 9.81
CA GLU A 2 7.42 1.93 10.38
C GLU A 2 6.93 0.49 10.20
N LYS A 3 5.64 0.23 10.45
CA LYS A 3 5.02 -1.08 10.23
C LYS A 3 5.15 -1.53 8.77
N ILE A 4 5.02 -0.60 7.82
CA ILE A 4 5.21 -0.87 6.38
C ILE A 4 6.68 -1.22 6.12
N ASN A 5 7.62 -0.40 6.59
CA ASN A 5 9.06 -0.66 6.44
C ASN A 5 9.45 -2.04 7.00
N LYS A 6 8.98 -2.38 8.22
CA LYS A 6 9.22 -3.68 8.81
C LYS A 6 8.62 -4.80 7.95
N ALA A 7 7.35 -4.69 7.55
CA ALA A 7 6.68 -5.72 6.79
C ALA A 7 7.33 -5.98 5.42
N LEU A 8 7.76 -4.92 4.72
CA LEU A 8 8.47 -5.06 3.44
C LEU A 8 9.85 -5.71 3.62
N ARG A 9 10.56 -5.39 4.71
CA ARG A 9 11.81 -6.07 5.07
C ARG A 9 11.60 -7.54 5.41
N ASP A 10 10.56 -7.86 6.16
CA ASP A 10 10.19 -9.23 6.53
C ASP A 10 9.89 -10.11 5.29
N ILE A 11 9.63 -9.52 4.11
CA ILE A 11 9.35 -10.22 2.84
C ILE A 11 10.46 -10.02 1.80
N GLY A 12 11.62 -9.51 2.22
CA GLY A 12 12.86 -9.53 1.45
C GLY A 12 13.28 -8.20 0.83
N ILE A 13 12.50 -7.14 1.00
CA ILE A 13 12.85 -5.80 0.50
C ILE A 13 13.77 -5.13 1.53
N ARG A 14 15.09 -5.26 1.32
CA ARG A 14 16.11 -4.84 2.31
C ARG A 14 16.07 -3.34 2.65
N ASN A 15 15.84 -2.48 1.66
CA ASN A 15 15.76 -1.03 1.83
C ASN A 15 14.50 -0.45 1.16
N PRO A 16 13.31 -0.65 1.75
CA PRO A 16 12.05 -0.27 1.13
C PRO A 16 11.95 1.23 0.89
N ARG A 17 11.67 1.63 -0.35
CA ARG A 17 11.36 3.00 -0.76
C ARG A 17 9.88 3.26 -0.53
N ILE A 18 9.53 3.99 0.52
CA ILE A 18 8.14 4.24 0.90
C ILE A 18 7.77 5.69 0.56
N ALA A 19 6.71 5.90 -0.21
CA ALA A 19 6.11 7.22 -0.38
C ALA A 19 4.99 7.45 0.63
N VAL A 20 4.86 8.68 1.12
CA VAL A 20 3.70 9.15 1.89
C VAL A 20 2.93 10.11 0.99
N ALA A 21 1.66 9.81 0.73
CA ALA A 21 0.78 10.70 -0.01
C ALA A 21 0.52 11.98 0.80
N ALA A 22 0.30 13.07 0.09
CA ALA A 22 -0.28 14.28 0.66
C ALA A 22 -1.73 14.05 1.10
N LEU A 23 -2.16 14.74 2.15
CA LEU A 23 -3.56 14.82 2.54
C LEU A 23 -4.32 15.75 1.60
N ASN A 24 -3.76 16.93 1.41
CA ASN A 24 -4.34 17.99 0.62
C ASN A 24 -3.98 17.89 -0.86
N PRO A 25 -4.84 18.42 -1.77
CA PRO A 25 -4.50 18.54 -3.18
C PRO A 25 -3.16 19.26 -3.37
N HIS A 26 -2.34 18.74 -4.28
CA HIS A 26 -1.01 19.29 -4.59
C HIS A 26 -0.10 19.49 -3.36
N ALA A 27 -0.25 18.68 -2.30
CA ALA A 27 0.52 18.79 -1.07
C ALA A 27 0.45 20.20 -0.45
N SER A 28 -0.77 20.70 -0.29
CA SER A 28 -1.12 22.05 0.16
C SER A 28 -0.72 23.20 -0.76
N ASN A 29 0.01 22.95 -1.84
CA ASN A 29 0.50 23.99 -2.75
C ASN A 29 1.14 25.19 -2.00
N GLY A 30 2.04 24.90 -1.05
CA GLY A 30 2.69 25.93 -0.23
C GLY A 30 1.81 26.56 0.85
N GLY A 31 0.72 25.90 1.25
CA GLY A 31 -0.22 26.37 2.28
C GLY A 31 -1.50 27.00 1.73
N LEU A 32 -1.67 27.04 0.40
CA LEU A 32 -2.90 27.51 -0.24
C LEU A 32 -4.09 26.56 -0.01
N PHE A 33 -3.82 25.27 0.20
CA PHE A 33 -4.83 24.24 0.45
C PHE A 33 -4.51 23.49 1.75
N GLY A 34 -4.89 24.08 2.89
CA GLY A 34 -4.58 23.50 4.21
C GLY A 34 -3.09 23.61 4.57
N ASP A 35 -2.73 23.12 5.76
CA ASP A 35 -1.37 23.21 6.31
C ASP A 35 -0.90 21.93 7.02
N GLU A 36 -1.69 20.85 6.94
CA GLU A 36 -1.42 19.55 7.54
C GLU A 36 -0.11 18.93 7.03
N GLU A 37 0.24 19.16 5.76
CA GLU A 37 1.52 18.76 5.18
C GLU A 37 2.70 19.33 5.93
N GLU A 38 2.65 20.61 6.29
CA GLU A 38 3.76 21.29 6.95
C GLU A 38 3.75 21.06 8.46
N LYS A 39 2.56 21.06 9.07
CA LYS A 39 2.42 20.90 10.52
C LYS A 39 2.62 19.47 10.99
N GLU A 40 2.19 18.48 10.21
CA GLU A 40 2.10 17.09 10.68
C GLU A 40 2.91 16.13 9.80
N ILE A 41 2.67 16.11 8.49
CA ILE A 41 3.16 15.04 7.62
C ILE A 41 4.66 15.18 7.35
N ARG A 42 5.14 16.38 6.97
CA ARG A 42 6.55 16.64 6.66
C ARG A 42 7.43 16.44 7.90
N PRO A 43 7.08 16.95 9.11
CA PRO A 43 7.83 16.65 10.32
C PRO A 43 7.95 15.14 10.59
N ALA A 44 6.84 14.39 10.48
CA ALA A 44 6.85 12.94 10.66
C ALA A 44 7.73 12.21 9.64
N VAL A 45 7.70 12.61 8.36
CA VAL A 45 8.59 12.06 7.31
C VAL A 45 10.05 12.35 7.63
N LEU A 46 10.39 13.58 8.06
CA LEU A 46 11.75 13.96 8.42
C LEU A 46 12.26 13.18 9.62
N GLU A 47 11.43 12.96 10.64
CA GLU A 47 11.78 12.15 11.80
C GLU A 47 12.10 10.70 11.40
N LEU A 48 11.25 10.09 10.57
CA LEU A 48 11.47 8.73 10.08
C LEU A 48 12.75 8.61 9.24
N ARG A 49 13.06 9.63 8.43
CA ARG A 49 14.33 9.70 7.68
C ARG A 49 15.54 9.78 8.61
N LYS A 50 15.48 10.59 9.68
CA LYS A 50 16.56 10.66 10.70
C LYS A 50 16.79 9.30 11.36
N ARG A 51 15.76 8.45 11.44
CA ARG A 51 15.82 7.09 11.96
C ARG A 51 16.26 6.04 10.91
N GLY A 52 16.68 6.48 9.72
CA GLY A 52 17.21 5.62 8.66
C GLY A 52 16.14 4.91 7.81
N ILE A 53 14.88 5.32 7.89
CA ILE A 53 13.82 4.78 7.03
C ILE A 53 13.85 5.54 5.69
N ASN A 54 13.90 4.80 4.58
CA ASN A 54 13.88 5.36 3.24
C ASN A 54 12.45 5.77 2.84
N VAL A 55 12.00 6.88 3.41
CA VAL A 55 10.67 7.45 3.19
C VAL A 55 10.76 8.81 2.48
N SER A 56 9.85 9.04 1.53
CA SER A 56 9.68 10.29 0.78
C SER A 56 8.26 10.82 0.93
N GLY A 57 8.10 12.14 1.04
CA GLY A 57 6.80 12.80 1.06
C GLY A 57 6.75 14.06 1.93
N PRO A 58 5.59 14.70 2.05
CA PRO A 58 4.33 14.37 1.34
C PRO A 58 4.47 14.54 -0.18
N ILE A 59 3.89 13.62 -0.96
CA ILE A 59 3.85 13.67 -2.44
C ILE A 59 2.39 13.82 -2.89
N PRO A 60 2.06 14.71 -3.84
CA PRO A 60 0.71 14.86 -4.36
C PRO A 60 0.07 13.53 -4.77
N ALA A 61 -1.16 13.29 -4.29
CA ALA A 61 -1.84 12.00 -4.43
C ALA A 61 -2.14 11.63 -5.90
N ASP A 62 -2.36 12.62 -6.76
CA ASP A 62 -2.58 12.48 -8.19
C ASP A 62 -1.34 11.91 -8.94
N SER A 63 -0.13 12.11 -8.40
CA SER A 63 1.12 11.65 -9.03
C SER A 63 1.74 10.44 -8.34
N VAL A 64 1.61 10.32 -7.00
CA VAL A 64 2.36 9.34 -6.21
C VAL A 64 2.07 7.88 -6.60
N PHE A 65 0.82 7.54 -6.92
CA PHE A 65 0.45 6.18 -7.30
C PHE A 65 0.97 5.81 -8.68
N HIS A 66 0.91 6.74 -9.64
CA HIS A 66 1.52 6.53 -10.96
C HIS A 66 3.02 6.26 -10.83
N LEU A 67 3.74 7.09 -10.07
CA LEU A 67 5.17 6.90 -9.81
C LEU A 67 5.48 5.55 -9.12
N ALA A 68 4.61 5.08 -8.23
CA ALA A 68 4.76 3.77 -7.61
C ALA A 68 4.57 2.64 -8.63
N PHE A 69 3.58 2.75 -9.53
CA PHE A 69 3.39 1.79 -10.62
C PHE A 69 4.54 1.79 -11.65
N GLU A 70 5.27 2.90 -11.79
CA GLU A 70 6.51 2.98 -12.56
C GLU A 70 7.74 2.44 -11.79
N GLY A 71 7.57 1.93 -10.57
CA GLY A 71 8.64 1.31 -9.79
C GLY A 71 9.53 2.30 -9.02
N LYS A 72 9.13 3.57 -8.90
CA LYS A 72 9.86 4.57 -8.09
C LYS A 72 9.80 4.25 -6.59
N PHE A 73 8.70 3.63 -6.14
CA PHE A 73 8.44 3.28 -4.75
C PHE A 73 7.98 1.83 -4.63
N ASP A 74 8.35 1.19 -3.52
CA ASP A 74 7.94 -0.18 -3.21
C ASP A 74 6.60 -0.22 -2.46
N ALA A 75 6.22 0.90 -1.81
CA ALA A 75 4.90 1.10 -1.23
C ALA A 75 4.52 2.58 -1.16
N VAL A 76 3.22 2.85 -1.20
CA VAL A 76 2.63 4.16 -0.92
C VAL A 76 1.76 4.05 0.33
N LEU A 77 1.97 4.94 1.30
CA LEU A 77 1.05 5.18 2.39
C LEU A 77 0.04 6.24 1.96
N SER A 78 -1.18 5.80 1.63
CA SER A 78 -2.33 6.70 1.51
C SER A 78 -2.80 7.14 2.90
N LEU A 79 -3.35 8.34 3.01
CA LEU A 79 -3.82 8.90 4.28
C LEU A 79 -5.29 8.60 4.56
N TYR A 80 -6.05 8.23 3.53
CA TYR A 80 -7.41 7.75 3.66
C TYR A 80 -7.72 6.67 2.62
N HIS A 81 -8.85 6.00 2.82
CA HIS A 81 -9.24 4.79 2.08
C HIS A 81 -9.31 5.03 0.57
N ASP A 82 -10.18 5.94 0.12
CA ASP A 82 -10.45 6.11 -1.31
C ASP A 82 -9.24 6.64 -2.07
N GLN A 83 -8.36 7.40 -1.42
CA GLN A 83 -7.12 7.90 -2.01
C GLN A 83 -6.27 6.78 -2.62
N GLY A 84 -6.12 5.66 -1.89
CA GLY A 84 -5.35 4.51 -2.36
C GLY A 84 -6.18 3.49 -3.12
N HIS A 85 -7.40 3.21 -2.64
CA HIS A 85 -8.25 2.16 -3.22
C HIS A 85 -8.69 2.50 -4.64
N ILE A 86 -9.01 3.76 -4.95
CA ILE A 86 -9.37 4.17 -6.32
C ILE A 86 -8.19 3.92 -7.27
N ALA A 87 -6.98 4.33 -6.87
CA ALA A 87 -5.78 4.16 -7.70
C ALA A 87 -5.46 2.68 -7.97
N ALA A 88 -5.51 1.84 -6.92
CA ALA A 88 -5.25 0.40 -7.04
C ALA A 88 -6.30 -0.30 -7.94
N LYS A 89 -7.59 -0.05 -7.70
CA LYS A 89 -8.68 -0.68 -8.45
C LYS A 89 -8.78 -0.21 -9.90
N THR A 90 -8.42 1.04 -10.17
CA THR A 90 -8.35 1.55 -11.55
C THR A 90 -7.21 0.89 -12.32
N ARG A 91 -6.10 0.54 -11.64
CA ARG A 91 -4.96 -0.13 -12.27
C ARG A 91 -5.26 -1.58 -12.62
N ASP A 92 -5.89 -2.32 -11.70
CA ASP A 92 -6.31 -3.71 -11.89
C ASP A 92 -7.38 -4.10 -10.87
N PHE A 93 -8.65 -4.10 -11.29
CA PHE A 93 -9.77 -4.32 -10.39
C PHE A 93 -9.85 -5.75 -9.81
N TYR A 94 -9.34 -6.76 -10.54
CA TYR A 94 -9.43 -8.17 -10.15
C TYR A 94 -8.08 -8.74 -9.66
N GLY A 95 -6.98 -8.06 -9.98
CA GLY A 95 -5.62 -8.41 -9.55
C GLY A 95 -5.23 -7.87 -8.18
N THR A 96 -5.98 -6.92 -7.61
CA THR A 96 -5.69 -6.39 -6.28
C THR A 96 -5.92 -7.44 -5.19
N VAL A 97 -4.96 -7.53 -4.26
CA VAL A 97 -5.00 -8.42 -3.11
C VAL A 97 -4.84 -7.59 -1.84
N SER A 98 -5.74 -7.80 -0.88
CA SER A 98 -5.63 -7.20 0.44
C SER A 98 -4.67 -8.02 1.31
N VAL A 99 -3.62 -7.39 1.85
CA VAL A 99 -2.68 -8.01 2.78
C VAL A 99 -2.72 -7.28 4.12
N THR A 100 -2.91 -8.01 5.23
CA THR A 100 -2.91 -7.41 6.56
C THR A 100 -1.52 -7.49 7.18
N LEU A 101 -0.91 -6.32 7.40
CA LEU A 101 0.43 -6.20 7.97
C LEU A 101 0.39 -6.21 9.51
N GLY A 102 1.39 -6.83 10.14
CA GLY A 102 1.59 -6.78 11.59
C GLY A 102 0.95 -7.92 12.40
N LEU A 103 0.27 -8.86 11.75
CA LEU A 103 -0.19 -10.10 12.40
C LEU A 103 0.97 -11.09 12.59
N PRO A 104 0.87 -12.03 13.55
CA PRO A 104 1.88 -13.07 13.76
C PRO A 104 1.84 -14.17 12.68
N PHE A 105 0.93 -14.07 11.70
CA PHE A 105 0.79 -14.99 10.57
C PHE A 105 0.45 -14.19 9.30
N ILE A 106 0.59 -14.85 8.14
CA ILE A 106 0.24 -14.25 6.83
C ILE A 106 -1.27 -14.26 6.68
N ARG A 107 -1.85 -13.10 6.36
CA ARG A 107 -3.27 -12.97 6.02
C ARG A 107 -3.43 -12.17 4.74
N THR A 108 -3.98 -12.83 3.72
CA THR A 108 -4.46 -12.21 2.49
C THR A 108 -5.99 -12.29 2.43
N SER A 109 -6.60 -11.50 1.54
CA SER A 109 -8.04 -11.49 1.30
C SER A 109 -8.34 -10.98 -0.10
N VAL A 110 -9.49 -11.37 -0.62
CA VAL A 110 -10.10 -10.78 -1.81
C VAL A 110 -10.39 -9.29 -1.61
N ASP A 111 -10.49 -8.55 -2.71
CA ASP A 111 -10.78 -7.10 -2.74
C ASP A 111 -12.21 -6.77 -3.23
N HIS A 112 -13.07 -7.79 -3.28
CA HIS A 112 -14.50 -7.67 -3.58
C HIS A 112 -15.39 -7.94 -2.35
N GLY A 113 -16.65 -7.51 -2.44
CA GLY A 113 -17.68 -7.78 -1.43
C GLY A 113 -18.32 -9.16 -1.58
N THR A 114 -19.45 -9.37 -0.91
CA THR A 114 -20.14 -10.67 -0.85
C THR A 114 -20.86 -11.09 -2.14
N ALA A 115 -21.19 -10.13 -3.01
CA ALA A 115 -21.87 -10.36 -4.29
C ALA A 115 -23.13 -11.26 -4.16
N TYR A 116 -24.01 -10.91 -3.21
CA TYR A 116 -25.21 -11.71 -2.87
C TYR A 116 -26.15 -11.95 -4.05
N ASP A 117 -26.20 -11.00 -4.98
CA ASP A 117 -27.01 -11.04 -6.19
C ASP A 117 -26.58 -12.15 -7.16
N ILE A 118 -25.36 -12.68 -7.06
CA ILE A 118 -24.85 -13.77 -7.90
C ILE A 118 -24.57 -15.07 -7.13
N ALA A 119 -24.86 -15.12 -5.83
CA ALA A 119 -24.66 -16.30 -5.00
C ALA A 119 -25.44 -17.50 -5.56
N GLY A 120 -24.76 -18.64 -5.74
CA GLY A 120 -25.35 -19.87 -6.28
C GLY A 120 -25.62 -19.87 -7.78
N LYS A 121 -25.32 -18.78 -8.52
CA LYS A 121 -25.55 -18.70 -9.97
C LYS A 121 -24.41 -19.25 -10.82
N GLY A 122 -23.25 -19.55 -10.22
CA GLY A 122 -22.08 -20.08 -10.95
C GLY A 122 -21.37 -19.07 -11.86
N VAL A 123 -21.63 -17.77 -11.70
CA VAL A 123 -21.08 -16.69 -12.56
C VAL A 123 -20.02 -15.82 -11.88
N ALA A 124 -19.61 -16.16 -10.65
CA ALA A 124 -18.60 -15.40 -9.92
C ALA A 124 -17.22 -15.54 -10.59
N ASN A 125 -16.47 -14.43 -10.67
CA ASN A 125 -15.09 -14.43 -11.15
C ASN A 125 -14.14 -14.87 -10.02
N PRO A 126 -13.43 -16.02 -10.14
CA PRO A 126 -12.56 -16.53 -9.08
C PRO A 126 -11.20 -15.83 -8.99
N ALA A 127 -10.82 -14.99 -9.96
CA ALA A 127 -9.46 -14.46 -10.10
C ALA A 127 -8.91 -13.78 -8.84
N SER A 128 -9.72 -12.96 -8.15
CA SER A 128 -9.28 -12.27 -6.93
C SER A 128 -8.95 -13.27 -5.80
N MET A 129 -9.74 -14.34 -5.66
CA MET A 129 -9.48 -15.40 -4.67
C MET A 129 -8.22 -16.18 -5.01
N GLU A 130 -8.06 -16.57 -6.28
CA GLU A 130 -6.85 -17.24 -6.74
C GLU A 130 -5.60 -16.39 -6.50
N ASN A 131 -5.65 -15.10 -6.79
CA ASN A 131 -4.56 -14.16 -6.56
C ASN A 131 -4.26 -14.02 -5.07
N ALA A 132 -5.28 -13.93 -4.21
CA ALA A 132 -5.09 -13.86 -2.76
C ALA A 132 -4.37 -15.11 -2.21
N ILE A 133 -4.70 -16.30 -2.72
CA ILE A 133 -4.03 -17.56 -2.36
C ILE A 133 -2.58 -17.57 -2.86
N LYS A 134 -2.34 -17.21 -4.13
CA LYS A 134 -0.99 -17.17 -4.72
C LYS A 134 -0.07 -16.21 -3.97
N VAL A 135 -0.56 -15.00 -3.66
CA VAL A 135 0.21 -14.02 -2.87
C VAL A 135 0.51 -14.55 -1.47
N ALA A 136 -0.42 -15.25 -0.82
CA ALA A 136 -0.14 -15.85 0.50
C ALA A 136 1.01 -16.87 0.44
N ALA A 137 1.01 -17.74 -0.59
CA ALA A 137 2.08 -18.70 -0.82
C ALA A 137 3.43 -18.02 -1.10
N GLU A 138 3.43 -16.99 -1.96
CA GLU A 138 4.64 -16.23 -2.29
C GLU A 138 5.24 -15.54 -1.06
N LEU A 139 4.40 -14.90 -0.23
CA LEU A 139 4.84 -14.28 1.02
C LEU A 139 5.42 -15.29 2.01
N TYR A 140 4.85 -16.51 2.04
CA TYR A 140 5.35 -17.59 2.88
C TYR A 140 6.73 -18.07 2.42
N GLU A 141 6.93 -18.28 1.12
CA GLU A 141 8.23 -18.66 0.57
C GLU A 141 9.30 -17.60 0.85
N ARG A 142 8.98 -16.32 0.59
CA ARG A 142 9.88 -15.19 0.88
C ARG A 142 10.30 -15.16 2.36
N LYS A 143 9.35 -15.30 3.28
CA LYS A 143 9.63 -15.34 4.72
C LYS A 143 10.51 -16.53 5.10
N THR A 144 10.23 -17.70 4.57
CA THR A 144 10.96 -18.93 4.87
C THR A 144 12.41 -18.84 4.38
N LEU A 145 12.63 -18.32 3.17
CA LEU A 145 13.97 -18.12 2.60
C LEU A 145 14.81 -17.14 3.43
N LEU A 146 14.20 -16.13 4.07
CA LEU A 146 14.90 -15.17 4.93
C LEU A 146 15.21 -15.70 6.33
N SER A 147 14.50 -16.76 6.76
CA SER A 147 14.71 -17.41 8.06
C SER A 147 15.74 -18.56 8.01
N ARG A 148 16.22 -18.90 6.82
CA ARG A 148 17.31 -19.86 6.58
C ARG A 148 18.64 -19.11 6.51
#